data_AF-A0AAW0J2Q5-F1
#
_entry.id   AF-A0AAW0J2Q5-F1
#
_cell.length_a   1.000
_cell.length_b   1.000
_cell.length_c   1.000
_cell.angle_alpha   90.00
_cell.angle_beta   90.00
_cell.angle_gamma   90.00
#
_symmetry.space_group_name_H-M   'P 1'
#
loop_
_entity.id
_entity.type
_entity.pdbx_description
1 polymer ?
#
loop_
_entity_poly.entity_id
_entity_poly.type
_entity_poly.pdbx_seq_one_letter_code
_entity_poly.pdbx_strand_id
1 'polypeptide(L)'
;MASTSLDFPSLQPKFQSSRKSSKPSTRRFIIRPITASVSENPSVLVPLATVVAQPEPTKHLIKKILGNYGLPFVGPIRDRFNYFYNQDRDEYFKSQALKYQSTVFEANMPPGPLIASNPNVVVLLDRKSFPMLFEMTKVEKKDLFTGTFMPSTKLTNGYRVLSY
;
A
#
# COMPACT_ATOMS: atom_id res chain seq x y z
N MET A 1 0.11 35.50 -41.24
CA MET A 1 -1.18 34.79 -41.25
C MET A 1 -1.08 33.62 -42.21
N ALA A 2 -0.79 32.42 -41.71
CA ALA A 2 -0.88 31.19 -42.48
C ALA A 2 -1.16 30.05 -41.49
N SER A 3 -2.42 29.64 -41.42
CA SER A 3 -2.93 28.57 -40.58
C SER A 3 -2.97 27.28 -41.40
N THR A 4 -2.07 26.35 -41.10
CA THR A 4 -2.10 24.99 -41.66
C THR A 4 -2.86 24.07 -40.70
N SER A 5 -4.04 23.62 -41.11
CA SER A 5 -4.83 22.61 -40.40
C SER A 5 -4.22 21.22 -40.63
N LEU A 6 -3.93 20.51 -39.53
CA LEU A 6 -3.56 19.09 -39.56
C LEU A 6 -4.82 18.26 -39.34
N ASP A 7 -5.24 17.53 -40.36
CA ASP A 7 -6.33 16.56 -40.29
C ASP A 7 -5.85 15.28 -39.60
N PHE A 8 -6.52 14.90 -38.51
CA PHE A 8 -6.32 13.62 -37.84
C PHE A 8 -7.39 12.62 -38.31
N PRO A 9 -7.01 11.40 -38.76
CA PRO A 9 -8.00 10.38 -39.10
C PRO A 9 -8.62 9.83 -37.80
N SER A 10 -9.93 10.03 -37.61
CA SER A 10 -10.66 9.42 -36.49
C SER A 10 -10.82 7.92 -36.72
N LEU A 11 -10.15 7.10 -35.91
CA LEU A 11 -10.40 5.66 -35.85
C LEU A 11 -11.68 5.42 -35.03
N GLN A 12 -12.81 5.20 -35.72
CA GLN A 12 -14.03 4.72 -35.09
C GLN A 12 -13.97 3.19 -34.91
N PRO A 13 -14.16 2.65 -33.70
CA PRO A 13 -14.31 1.22 -33.51
C PRO A 13 -15.66 0.75 -34.08
N LYS A 14 -15.62 0.01 -35.20
CA LYS A 14 -16.79 -0.70 -35.73
C LYS A 14 -17.12 -1.90 -34.84
N PHE A 15 -18.09 -1.74 -33.94
CA PHE A 15 -18.71 -2.88 -33.27
C PHE A 15 -19.56 -3.66 -34.28
N GLN A 16 -19.05 -4.82 -34.73
CA GLN A 16 -19.84 -5.79 -35.49
C GLN A 16 -20.83 -6.46 -34.54
N SER A 17 -22.09 -6.01 -34.61
CA SER A 17 -23.22 -6.66 -33.95
C SER A 17 -23.50 -8.00 -34.65
N SER A 18 -23.21 -9.11 -33.97
CA SER A 18 -23.59 -10.43 -34.45
C SER A 18 -25.11 -10.61 -34.39
N ARG A 19 -25.77 -10.70 -35.55
CA ARG A 19 -27.16 -11.18 -35.65
C ARG A 19 -27.20 -12.64 -35.20
N LYS A 20 -27.89 -12.94 -34.10
CA LYS A 20 -28.32 -14.30 -33.77
C LYS A 20 -29.84 -14.35 -33.72
N SER A 21 -30.38 -15.31 -34.47
CA SER A 21 -31.81 -15.53 -34.68
C SER A 21 -32.52 -15.95 -33.40
N SER A 22 -33.70 -15.41 -33.16
CA SER A 22 -34.58 -15.79 -32.06
C SER A 22 -35.34 -17.08 -32.38
N LYS A 23 -35.11 -18.15 -31.60
CA LYS A 23 -36.07 -19.24 -31.41
C LYS A 23 -36.55 -19.20 -29.96
N PRO A 24 -37.85 -19.31 -29.66
CA PRO A 24 -38.33 -19.29 -28.29
C PRO A 24 -38.06 -20.66 -27.66
N SER A 25 -37.17 -20.70 -26.67
CA SER A 25 -37.02 -21.85 -25.78
C SER A 25 -37.75 -21.51 -24.47
N THR A 26 -38.91 -22.14 -24.26
CA THR A 26 -39.63 -22.11 -23.00
C THR A 26 -38.82 -22.84 -21.93
N ARG A 27 -37.96 -22.09 -21.22
CA ARG A 27 -37.29 -22.57 -20.01
C ARG A 27 -38.13 -22.17 -18.81
N ARG A 28 -38.75 -23.18 -18.17
CA ARG A 28 -39.52 -23.02 -16.93
C ARG A 28 -38.61 -22.42 -15.86
N PHE A 29 -38.95 -21.24 -15.37
CA PHE A 29 -38.30 -20.64 -14.20
C PHE A 29 -38.80 -21.37 -12.95
N ILE A 30 -37.96 -22.25 -12.39
CA ILE A 30 -38.18 -22.76 -11.04
C ILE A 30 -37.67 -21.68 -10.09
N ILE A 31 -38.58 -20.85 -9.58
CA ILE A 31 -38.30 -19.95 -8.47
C ILE A 31 -38.20 -20.85 -7.23
N ARG A 32 -36.98 -21.14 -6.78
CA ARG A 32 -36.77 -21.67 -5.42
C ARG A 32 -36.68 -20.48 -4.48
N PRO A 33 -37.54 -20.37 -3.45
CA PRO A 33 -37.36 -19.35 -2.43
C PRO A 33 -36.04 -19.63 -1.69
N ILE A 34 -35.19 -18.61 -1.58
CA ILE A 34 -33.98 -18.67 -0.75
C ILE A 34 -34.45 -18.51 0.69
N THR A 35 -34.45 -19.61 1.45
CA THR A 35 -34.67 -19.59 2.90
C THR A 35 -33.33 -19.28 3.58
N ALA A 36 -33.20 -18.11 4.18
CA ALA A 36 -32.06 -17.78 5.03
C ALA A 36 -32.29 -18.36 6.42
N SER A 37 -31.47 -19.33 6.82
CA SER A 37 -31.41 -19.81 8.20
C SER A 37 -30.61 -18.83 9.05
N VAL A 38 -31.31 -18.04 9.87
CA VAL A 38 -30.69 -17.29 10.96
C VAL A 38 -30.34 -18.29 12.06
N SER A 39 -29.05 -18.42 12.34
CA SER A 39 -28.56 -19.15 13.51
C SER A 39 -28.89 -18.35 14.76
N GLU A 40 -30.08 -18.54 15.31
CA GLU A 40 -30.45 -18.03 16.62
C GLU A 40 -29.68 -18.85 17.67
N ASN A 41 -28.58 -18.27 18.15
CA ASN A 41 -27.85 -18.81 19.28
C ASN A 41 -28.67 -18.53 20.55
N PRO A 42 -29.09 -19.54 21.32
CA PRO A 42 -29.93 -19.30 22.48
C PRO A 42 -29.12 -18.57 23.54
N SER A 43 -29.57 -17.37 23.88
CA SER A 43 -29.12 -16.61 25.03
C SER A 43 -29.43 -17.39 26.31
N VAL A 44 -28.45 -18.14 26.81
CA VAL A 44 -28.49 -18.70 28.16
C VAL A 44 -27.88 -17.66 29.10
N LEU A 45 -28.71 -17.22 30.04
CA LEU A 45 -28.36 -16.33 31.14
C LEU A 45 -27.65 -17.11 32.26
N VAL A 46 -26.46 -16.59 32.68
CA VAL A 46 -25.88 -16.59 34.06
C VAL A 46 -25.23 -17.94 34.51
N PRO A 47 -24.06 -17.98 35.24
CA PRO A 47 -23.54 -16.99 36.19
C PRO A 47 -22.08 -16.52 36.04
N LEU A 48 -21.87 -15.38 36.73
CA LEU A 48 -20.64 -14.79 37.29
C LEU A 48 -19.44 -15.74 37.47
N ALA A 49 -18.26 -15.20 37.16
CA ALA A 49 -16.91 -15.70 37.41
C ALA A 49 -16.26 -16.56 36.31
N THR A 50 -15.75 -15.89 35.27
CA THR A 50 -14.37 -16.11 34.81
C THR A 50 -13.89 -14.80 34.22
N VAL A 51 -13.18 -14.02 35.03
CA VAL A 51 -12.31 -12.95 34.56
C VAL A 51 -11.24 -13.65 33.73
N VAL A 52 -11.48 -13.77 32.42
CA VAL A 52 -10.43 -14.13 31.47
C VAL A 52 -9.42 -13.00 31.56
N ALA A 53 -8.30 -13.29 32.21
CA ALA A 53 -7.17 -12.40 32.33
C ALA A 53 -6.89 -11.78 30.97
N GLN A 54 -6.99 -10.44 30.89
CA GLN A 54 -6.38 -9.70 29.81
C GLN A 54 -4.91 -10.15 29.72
N PRO A 55 -4.36 -10.41 28.53
CA PRO A 55 -2.94 -10.67 28.40
C PRO A 55 -2.23 -9.41 28.90
N GLU A 56 -1.62 -9.52 30.08
CA GLU A 56 -0.68 -8.57 30.65
C GLU A 56 0.24 -8.06 29.53
N PRO A 57 0.43 -6.73 29.39
CA PRO A 57 1.30 -6.20 28.36
C PRO A 57 2.70 -6.78 28.62
N THR A 58 3.09 -7.73 27.78
CA THR A 58 4.40 -8.34 27.81
C THR A 58 5.37 -7.18 27.64
N LYS A 59 6.09 -6.82 28.71
CA LYS A 59 7.04 -5.70 28.71
C LYS A 59 8.10 -5.99 27.66
N HIS A 60 7.90 -5.46 26.46
CA HIS A 60 8.89 -5.55 25.41
C HIS A 60 10.10 -4.72 25.85
N LEU A 61 11.28 -5.34 25.81
CA LEU A 61 12.52 -4.61 26.03
C LEU A 61 12.61 -3.48 25.00
N ILE A 62 12.73 -2.25 25.50
CA ILE A 62 12.94 -1.07 24.66
C ILE A 62 14.35 -1.20 24.07
N LYS A 63 14.43 -1.44 22.76
CA LYS A 63 15.68 -1.54 22.02
C LYS A 63 15.87 -0.31 21.15
N LYS A 64 17.11 0.14 20.98
CA LYS A 64 17.46 1.16 19.99
C LYS A 64 17.22 0.58 18.59
N ILE A 65 16.66 1.38 17.69
CA ILE A 65 16.51 1.02 16.28
C ILE A 65 17.91 0.90 15.66
N LEU A 66 18.18 -0.24 15.03
CA LEU A 66 19.46 -0.50 14.38
C LEU A 66 19.41 0.02 12.94
N GLY A 67 20.57 0.29 12.35
CA GLY A 67 20.69 0.85 11.00
C GLY A 67 21.53 2.11 10.98
N ASN A 68 21.92 2.53 9.79
CA ASN A 68 22.62 3.80 9.57
C ASN A 68 22.31 4.34 8.17
N TYR A 69 22.39 5.66 8.03
CA TYR A 69 22.18 6.34 6.74
C TYR A 69 23.47 6.49 5.92
N GLY A 70 24.61 6.09 6.49
CA GLY A 70 25.93 6.24 5.85
C GLY A 70 26.40 7.69 5.77
N LEU A 71 27.37 7.94 4.89
CA LEU A 71 27.84 9.30 4.62
C LEU A 71 26.80 10.09 3.82
N PRO A 72 26.66 11.41 4.06
CA PRO A 72 25.79 12.26 3.26
C PRO A 72 26.06 12.10 1.76
N PHE A 73 24.99 12.08 0.95
CA PHE A 73 24.99 11.84 -0.51
C PHE A 73 25.44 10.44 -0.94
N VAL A 74 26.59 9.94 -0.49
CA VAL A 74 27.14 8.65 -0.93
C VAL A 74 26.31 7.47 -0.42
N GLY A 75 25.88 7.51 0.86
CA GLY A 75 25.04 6.48 1.46
C GLY A 75 23.73 6.26 0.68
N PRO A 76 22.90 7.31 0.52
CA PRO A 76 21.66 7.22 -0.25
C PRO A 76 21.88 6.80 -1.71
N ILE A 77 22.95 7.23 -2.37
CA ILE A 77 23.25 6.81 -3.75
C ILE A 77 23.56 5.31 -3.79
N ARG A 78 24.41 4.82 -2.89
CA ARG A 78 24.76 3.40 -2.82
C ARG A 78 23.56 2.53 -2.50
N ASP A 79 22.73 2.94 -1.53
CA ASP A 79 21.52 2.21 -1.17
C ASP A 79 20.50 2.21 -2.31
N ARG A 80 20.38 3.32 -3.05
CA ARG A 80 19.56 3.37 -4.27
C ARG A 80 20.05 2.39 -5.33
N PHE A 81 21.37 2.27 -5.53
CA PHE A 81 21.93 1.29 -6.46
C PHE A 81 21.66 -0.15 -6.00
N ASN A 82 21.77 -0.41 -4.70
CA ASN A 82 21.44 -1.72 -4.14
C ASN A 82 19.95 -2.06 -4.31
N TYR A 83 19.07 -1.10 -4.07
CA TYR A 83 17.63 -1.28 -4.15
C TYR A 83 17.11 -1.57 -5.57
N PHE A 84 17.74 -0.99 -6.60
CA PHE A 84 17.27 -1.10 -7.98
C PHE A 84 18.08 -2.05 -8.88
N TYR A 85 19.38 -2.22 -8.63
CA TYR A 85 20.28 -2.85 -9.61
C TYR A 85 21.08 -4.01 -9.04
N ASN A 86 21.68 -3.85 -7.85
CA ASN A 86 22.55 -4.91 -7.30
C ASN A 86 21.76 -6.02 -6.60
N GLN A 87 20.59 -5.68 -6.06
CA GLN A 87 19.69 -6.59 -5.36
C GLN A 87 18.26 -6.34 -5.83
N ASP A 88 17.43 -7.37 -5.75
CA ASP A 88 15.99 -7.19 -5.89
C ASP A 88 15.42 -6.44 -4.68
N ARG A 89 14.29 -5.77 -4.86
CA ARG A 89 13.64 -4.96 -3.81
C ARG A 89 13.37 -5.76 -2.53
N ASP A 90 12.86 -6.98 -2.68
CA ASP A 90 12.54 -7.84 -1.54
C ASP A 90 13.82 -8.37 -0.87
N GLU A 91 14.85 -8.66 -1.65
CA GLU A 91 16.14 -9.14 -1.16
C GLU A 91 16.89 -8.06 -0.40
N TYR A 92 16.77 -6.80 -0.85
CA TYR A 92 17.31 -5.65 -0.13
C TYR A 92 16.78 -5.61 1.31
N PHE A 93 15.45 -5.68 1.50
CA PHE A 93 14.87 -5.65 2.83
C PHE A 93 15.18 -6.91 3.65
N LYS A 94 15.16 -8.10 3.02
CA LYS A 94 15.52 -9.35 3.70
C LYS A 94 16.97 -9.35 4.18
N SER A 95 17.91 -8.90 3.34
CA SER A 95 19.33 -8.86 3.70
C SER A 95 19.60 -7.89 4.85
N GLN A 96 18.93 -6.74 4.87
CA GLN A 96 19.05 -5.77 5.96
C GLN A 96 18.40 -6.27 7.26
N ALA A 97 17.24 -6.92 7.17
CA ALA A 97 16.58 -7.53 8.33
C ALA A 97 17.47 -8.62 8.95
N LEU A 98 18.13 -9.44 8.13
CA LEU A 98 19.09 -10.45 8.59
C LEU A 98 20.35 -9.81 9.19
N LYS A 99 20.89 -8.76 8.56
CA LYS A 99 22.09 -8.05 9.03
C LYS A 99 21.90 -7.44 10.43
N TYR A 100 20.75 -6.84 10.69
CA TYR A 100 20.44 -6.22 11.98
C TYR A 100 19.70 -7.15 12.94
N GLN A 101 19.31 -8.35 12.49
CA GLN A 101 18.44 -9.27 13.25
C GLN A 101 17.17 -8.58 13.78
N SER A 102 16.62 -7.66 12.98
CA SER A 102 15.47 -6.82 13.34
C SER A 102 14.60 -6.57 12.13
N THR A 103 13.28 -6.59 12.33
CA THR A 103 12.28 -6.20 11.33
C THR A 103 12.01 -4.70 11.29
N VAL A 104 12.59 -3.95 12.24
CA VAL A 104 12.53 -2.50 12.34
C VAL A 104 13.96 -1.95 12.33
N PHE A 105 14.29 -1.17 11.30
CA PHE A 105 15.64 -0.61 11.14
C PHE A 105 15.64 0.69 10.33
N GLU A 106 16.71 1.49 10.50
CA GLU A 106 16.98 2.71 9.73
C GLU A 106 17.61 2.36 8.37
N ALA A 107 17.09 2.96 7.29
CA ALA A 107 17.62 2.80 5.94
C ALA A 107 17.37 4.05 5.07
N ASN A 108 18.11 4.19 3.98
CA ASN A 108 17.83 5.18 2.95
C ASN A 108 16.87 4.60 1.90
N MET A 109 15.84 5.35 1.52
CA MET A 109 14.94 5.00 0.43
C MET A 109 15.14 5.88 -0.81
N PRO A 110 15.03 5.31 -2.02
CA PRO A 110 14.99 6.10 -3.25
C PRO A 110 13.82 7.10 -3.23
N PRO A 111 13.88 8.24 -3.93
CA PRO A 111 14.78 8.56 -5.06
C PRO A 111 16.03 9.42 -4.73
N GLY A 112 16.30 9.71 -3.45
CA GLY A 112 17.33 10.69 -3.02
C GLY A 112 18.75 10.47 -3.58
N PRO A 113 19.66 11.46 -3.44
CA PRO A 113 19.50 12.74 -2.72
C PRO A 113 19.03 13.93 -3.58
N LEU A 114 18.99 13.82 -4.91
CA LEU A 114 18.70 14.98 -5.78
C LEU A 114 17.21 15.30 -5.90
N ILE A 115 16.36 14.28 -5.78
CA ILE A 115 14.91 14.40 -5.94
C ILE A 115 14.23 14.54 -4.58
N ALA A 116 14.58 13.66 -3.64
CA ALA A 116 14.09 13.72 -2.27
C ALA A 116 15.09 14.46 -1.36
N SER A 117 14.63 15.52 -0.70
CA SER A 117 15.44 16.32 0.23
C SER A 117 15.94 15.51 1.43
N ASN A 118 15.18 14.51 1.86
CA ASN A 118 15.56 13.61 2.95
C ASN A 118 15.19 12.15 2.59
N PRO A 119 16.17 11.29 2.26
CA PRO A 119 15.93 9.88 1.93
C PRO A 119 15.82 8.97 3.16
N ASN A 120 16.07 9.49 4.36
CA ASN A 120 16.20 8.69 5.58
C ASN A 120 14.83 8.22 6.08
N VAL A 121 14.66 6.91 6.30
CA VAL A 121 13.41 6.33 6.84
C VAL A 121 13.69 5.30 7.92
N VAL A 122 12.64 4.96 8.68
CA VAL A 122 12.58 3.76 9.51
C VAL A 122 11.66 2.76 8.81
N VAL A 123 12.21 1.59 8.49
CA VAL A 123 11.50 0.53 7.77
C VAL A 123 10.76 -0.36 8.78
N LEU A 124 9.50 -0.70 8.49
CA LEU A 124 8.67 -1.58 9.31
C LEU A 124 8.26 -2.80 8.47
N LEU A 125 8.83 -3.98 8.77
CA LEU A 125 8.61 -5.20 7.99
C LEU A 125 7.74 -6.26 8.69
N ASP A 126 7.28 -6.00 9.91
CA ASP A 126 6.50 -6.96 10.70
C ASP A 126 5.02 -6.56 10.81
N ARG A 127 4.14 -7.57 10.92
CA ARG A 127 2.69 -7.41 11.09
C ARG A 127 2.32 -6.61 12.33
N LYS A 128 3.15 -6.65 13.39
CA LYS A 128 2.87 -5.91 14.63
C LYS A 128 3.16 -4.42 14.51
N SER A 129 4.22 -4.05 13.78
CA SER A 129 4.62 -2.64 13.63
C SER A 129 3.94 -1.94 12.47
N PHE A 130 3.64 -2.65 11.37
CA PHE A 130 3.06 -2.09 10.16
C PHE A 130 1.73 -1.33 10.37
N PRO A 131 0.78 -1.76 11.23
CA PRO A 131 -0.47 -1.05 11.45
C PRO A 131 -0.31 0.37 12.02
N MET A 132 0.85 0.70 12.60
CA MET A 132 1.16 2.06 13.07
C MET A 132 1.05 3.09 11.92
N LEU A 133 1.30 2.67 10.68
CA LEU A 133 1.20 3.53 9.51
C LEU A 133 -0.25 3.96 9.21
N PHE A 134 -1.28 3.33 9.78
CA PHE A 134 -2.68 3.70 9.55
C PHE A 134 -3.27 4.55 10.69
N GLU A 135 -2.52 4.75 11.77
CA GLU A 135 -3.01 5.48 12.94
C GLU A 135 -2.76 6.98 12.79
N MET A 136 -3.78 7.72 12.35
CA MET A 136 -3.70 9.17 12.07
C MET A 136 -3.35 10.04 13.29
N THR A 137 -3.50 9.53 14.50
CA THR A 137 -3.08 10.23 15.74
C THR A 137 -1.56 10.15 15.97
N LYS A 138 -0.86 9.21 15.32
CA LYS A 138 0.58 8.98 15.47
C LYS A 138 1.38 9.37 14.22
N VAL A 139 0.77 9.32 13.04
CA VAL A 139 1.46 9.61 11.78
C VAL A 139 0.75 10.70 10.98
N GLU A 140 1.53 11.59 10.40
CA GLU A 140 1.06 12.57 9.41
C GLU A 140 1.11 11.96 8.00
N LYS A 141 0.08 12.22 7.19
CA LYS A 141 -0.09 11.69 5.82
C LYS A 141 -0.10 12.78 4.75
N LYS A 142 0.59 13.89 4.99
CA LYS A 142 0.65 15.03 4.07
C LYS A 142 1.83 14.91 3.11
N ASP A 143 1.59 15.07 1.81
CA ASP A 143 2.62 15.13 0.76
C ASP A 143 3.55 13.89 0.69
N LEU A 144 3.10 12.72 1.19
CA LEU A 144 3.90 11.48 1.33
C LEU A 144 3.39 10.31 0.48
N PHE A 145 2.40 10.55 -0.39
CA PHE A 145 1.76 9.50 -1.21
C PHE A 145 2.77 8.69 -2.04
N THR A 146 3.83 9.34 -2.54
CA THR A 146 4.91 8.74 -3.34
C THR A 146 6.18 8.44 -2.53
N GLY A 147 6.10 8.45 -1.21
CA GLY A 147 7.25 8.23 -0.32
C GLY A 147 7.95 9.53 0.08
N THR A 148 9.28 9.58 -0.06
CA THR A 148 10.14 10.68 0.44
C THR A 148 10.15 11.93 -0.45
N PHE A 149 9.38 11.92 -1.54
CA PHE A 149 9.27 13.03 -2.47
C PHE A 149 7.83 13.20 -2.94
N MET A 150 7.40 14.46 -3.10
CA MET A 150 6.12 14.84 -3.71
C MET A 150 6.38 15.42 -5.10
N PRO A 151 5.78 14.86 -6.18
CA PRO A 151 5.83 15.43 -7.51
C PRO A 151 5.27 16.86 -7.56
N SER A 152 5.70 17.63 -8.56
CA SER A 152 5.20 18.98 -8.78
C SER A 152 3.69 18.96 -9.01
N THR A 153 2.96 19.85 -8.34
CA THR A 153 1.51 20.04 -8.53
C THR A 153 1.14 20.49 -9.94
N LYS A 154 2.11 20.94 -10.74
CA LYS A 154 1.92 21.21 -12.18
C LYS A 154 1.49 19.95 -12.94
N LEU A 155 1.89 18.75 -12.47
CA LEU A 155 1.48 17.47 -13.06
C LEU A 155 0.02 17.11 -12.74
N THR A 156 -0.58 17.79 -11.76
CA THR A 156 -1.93 17.56 -11.26
C THR A 156 -2.78 18.83 -11.33
N ASN A 157 -2.49 19.74 -12.28
CA ASN A 157 -3.22 20.99 -12.50
C ASN A 157 -3.39 21.88 -11.25
N GLY A 158 -2.40 21.89 -10.36
CA GLY A 158 -2.42 22.67 -9.12
C GLY A 158 -3.06 21.97 -7.93
N TYR A 159 -3.64 20.78 -8.12
CA TYR A 159 -4.25 20.00 -7.04
C TYR A 159 -3.20 19.16 -6.29
N ARG A 160 -3.38 18.99 -4.98
CA ARG A 160 -2.53 18.11 -4.15
C ARG A 160 -3.15 16.71 -4.07
N VAL A 161 -2.32 15.68 -4.25
CA VAL A 161 -2.72 14.29 -4.09
C VAL A 161 -2.66 13.93 -2.60
N LEU A 162 -3.74 13.35 -2.07
CA LEU A 162 -3.81 12.92 -0.68
C LEU A 162 -3.34 11.47 -0.51
N SER A 163 -2.71 11.18 0.62
CA SER A 163 -2.39 9.82 1.04
C SER A 163 -3.54 9.22 1.82
N TYR A 164 -3.81 7.92 1.62
CA TYR A 164 -4.82 7.14 2.33
C TYR A 164 -4.32 6.62 3.68
#